data_AF-A0A955C3R0-F1
#
_entry.id   AF-A0A955C3R0-F1
#
_cell.length_a   1.000
_cell.length_b   1.000
_cell.length_c   1.000
_cell.angle_alpha   90.00
_cell.angle_beta   90.00
_cell.angle_gamma   90.00
#
_symmetry.space_group_name_H-M   'P 1'
#
loop_
_entity.id
_entity.type
_entity.pdbx_description
1 polymer ?
#
loop_
_entity_poly.entity_id
_entity_poly.type
_entity_poly.pdbx_seq_one_letter_code
_entity_poly.pdbx_strand_id
1 'polypeptide(L)'
;VALLLRGAFATWQAHESDLTRVESGQATVRHLVRRIRQSQSVVSVSAPATTAGTLALLMPSGDTYVWARNSGTNQVLFGVGSATDLLAENISELSFECFGADGTTATTVVDEIQLIRCTAKVDLPGNAVGSRTITCNGWIRSW
;
A
#
# COMPACT_ATOMS: atom_id res chain seq x y z
N VAL A 1 5.54 32.13 -30.16
CA VAL A 1 4.46 32.08 -29.13
C VAL A 1 3.78 30.71 -29.01
N ALA A 2 3.60 29.93 -30.09
CA ALA A 2 3.02 28.58 -30.01
C ALA A 2 3.88 27.54 -29.26
N LEU A 3 5.22 27.70 -29.21
CA LEU A 3 6.13 26.77 -28.52
C LEU A 3 6.00 26.83 -26.99
N LEU A 4 5.81 28.04 -26.43
CA LEU A 4 5.68 28.26 -24.99
C LEU A 4 4.36 27.70 -24.44
N LEU A 5 3.27 27.82 -25.19
CA LEU A 5 1.97 27.25 -24.81
C LEU A 5 1.98 25.71 -24.76
N ARG A 6 2.72 25.05 -25.67
CA ARG A 6 2.88 23.58 -25.62
C ARG A 6 3.74 23.12 -24.45
N GLY A 7 4.80 23.88 -24.13
CA GLY A 7 5.64 23.58 -22.97
C GLY A 7 4.88 23.66 -21.64
N ALA A 8 4.11 24.73 -21.44
CA ALA A 8 3.31 24.92 -20.23
C ALA A 8 2.24 23.82 -20.04
N PHE A 9 1.58 23.42 -21.14
CA PHE A 9 0.58 22.34 -21.09
C PHE A 9 1.22 20.99 -20.75
N ALA A 10 2.37 20.67 -21.35
CA ALA A 10 3.09 19.42 -21.07
C ALA A 10 3.55 19.34 -19.61
N THR A 11 4.05 20.44 -19.04
CA THR A 11 4.44 20.49 -17.61
C THR A 11 3.26 20.32 -16.68
N TRP A 12 2.12 20.94 -17.01
CA TRP A 12 0.91 20.81 -16.21
C TRP A 12 0.38 19.37 -16.23
N GLN A 13 0.33 18.75 -17.41
CA GLN A 13 -0.12 17.36 -17.55
C GLN A 13 0.79 16.38 -16.80
N ALA A 14 2.11 16.61 -16.81
CA ALA A 14 3.06 15.81 -16.03
C ALA A 14 2.80 15.93 -14.52
N HIS A 15 2.58 17.15 -14.03
CA HIS A 15 2.25 17.40 -12.63
C HIS A 15 0.92 16.75 -12.21
N GLU A 16 -0.11 16.81 -13.05
CA GLU A 16 -1.41 16.20 -12.78
C GLU A 16 -1.33 14.66 -12.70
N SER A 17 -0.56 14.05 -13.61
CA SER A 17 -0.26 12.62 -13.57
C SER A 17 0.45 12.24 -12.28
N ASP A 18 1.46 13.02 -11.87
CA ASP A 18 2.21 12.76 -10.63
C ASP A 18 1.32 12.89 -9.39
N LEU A 19 0.43 13.89 -9.34
CA LEU A 19 -0.55 14.03 -8.25
C LEU A 19 -1.48 12.82 -8.17
N THR A 20 -2.03 12.38 -9.31
CA THR A 20 -2.93 11.21 -9.37
C THR A 20 -2.25 9.95 -8.82
N ARG A 21 -0.95 9.76 -9.13
CA ARG A 21 -0.15 8.64 -8.60
C ARG A 21 0.07 8.76 -7.10
N VAL A 22 0.35 9.96 -6.57
CA VAL A 22 0.49 10.16 -5.12
C VAL A 22 -0.83 9.89 -4.41
N GLU A 23 -1.95 10.32 -4.97
CA GLU A 23 -3.29 10.09 -4.43
C GLU A 23 -3.64 8.60 -4.40
N SER A 24 -3.29 7.84 -5.45
CA SER A 24 -3.47 6.38 -5.46
C SER A 24 -2.65 5.70 -4.35
N GLY A 25 -1.40 6.14 -4.12
CA GLY A 25 -0.57 5.70 -3.00
C GLY A 25 -1.15 6.05 -1.63
N GLN A 26 -1.77 7.22 -1.47
CA GLN A 26 -2.43 7.58 -0.22
C GLN A 26 -3.73 6.80 0.00
N ALA A 27 -4.52 6.60 -1.06
CA ALA A 27 -5.78 5.87 -1.01
C ALA A 27 -5.56 4.41 -0.61
N THR A 28 -4.53 3.75 -1.18
CA THR A 28 -4.15 2.37 -0.82
C THR A 28 -3.79 2.23 0.66
N VAL A 29 -2.89 3.08 1.17
CA VAL A 29 -2.49 3.03 2.57
C VAL A 29 -3.66 3.34 3.51
N ARG A 30 -4.51 4.33 3.18
CA ARG A 30 -5.72 4.62 3.97
C ARG A 30 -6.71 3.45 3.95
N HIS A 31 -6.88 2.80 2.81
CA HIS A 31 -7.75 1.63 2.70
C HIS A 31 -7.24 0.47 3.57
N LEU A 32 -5.96 0.14 3.47
CA LEU A 32 -5.30 -0.88 4.30
C LEU A 32 -5.51 -0.61 5.79
N VAL A 33 -5.16 0.59 6.27
CA VAL A 33 -5.25 0.93 7.70
C VAL A 33 -6.69 0.87 8.21
N ARG A 34 -7.68 1.27 7.41
CA ARG A 34 -9.10 1.15 7.78
C ARG A 34 -9.50 -0.31 8.00
N ARG A 35 -9.00 -1.23 7.18
CA ARG A 35 -9.31 -2.67 7.29
C ARG A 35 -8.50 -3.35 8.40
N ILE A 36 -7.23 -2.99 8.59
CA ILE A 36 -6.40 -3.47 9.71
C ILE A 36 -7.05 -3.12 11.06
N ARG A 37 -7.59 -1.91 11.21
CA ARG A 37 -8.28 -1.51 12.46
C ARG A 37 -9.58 -2.28 12.72
N GLN A 38 -10.13 -2.92 11.70
CA GLN A 38 -11.36 -3.70 11.77
C GLN A 38 -11.10 -5.20 11.82
N SER A 39 -9.89 -5.66 11.49
CA SER A 39 -9.53 -7.08 11.48
C SER A 39 -9.42 -7.64 12.89
N GLN A 40 -9.68 -8.94 13.00
CA GLN A 40 -9.53 -9.71 14.22
C GLN A 40 -8.10 -10.25 14.38
N SER A 41 -7.49 -10.71 13.29
CA SER A 41 -6.11 -11.22 13.29
C SER A 41 -5.48 -11.14 11.90
N VAL A 42 -4.15 -11.27 11.86
CA VAL A 42 -3.42 -11.52 10.61
C VAL A 42 -3.55 -13.00 10.25
N VAL A 43 -3.68 -13.32 8.97
CA VAL A 43 -3.65 -14.69 8.45
C VAL A 43 -2.30 -14.98 7.82
N SER A 44 -1.80 -14.05 7.01
CA SER A 44 -0.48 -14.12 6.41
C SER A 44 0.03 -12.74 6.03
N VAL A 45 1.35 -12.59 6.00
CA VAL A 45 2.02 -11.37 5.55
C VAL A 45 3.31 -11.75 4.85
N SER A 46 3.65 -11.03 3.78
CA SER A 46 4.95 -11.17 3.12
C SER A 46 6.10 -10.74 4.03
N ALA A 47 7.32 -11.21 3.74
CA ALA A 47 8.50 -10.73 4.44
C ALA A 47 8.70 -9.21 4.27
N PRO A 48 9.29 -8.51 5.25
CA PRO A 48 9.41 -7.04 5.23
C PRO A 48 10.29 -6.51 4.09
N ALA A 49 11.23 -7.32 3.59
CA ALA A 49 12.08 -6.97 2.45
C ALA A 49 11.38 -7.16 1.09
N THR A 50 10.17 -7.72 1.05
CA THR A 50 9.44 -7.96 -0.19
C THR A 50 8.75 -6.68 -0.66
N THR A 51 9.13 -6.19 -1.84
CA THR A 51 8.52 -4.99 -2.48
C THR A 51 7.23 -5.29 -3.25
N ALA A 52 6.95 -6.57 -3.50
CA ALA A 52 5.67 -7.10 -3.98
C ALA A 52 4.87 -7.67 -2.80
N GLY A 53 4.62 -6.84 -1.80
CA GLY A 53 4.05 -7.28 -0.54
C GLY A 53 2.65 -7.87 -0.69
N THR A 54 2.37 -8.85 0.16
CA THR A 54 1.07 -9.47 0.31
C THR A 54 0.64 -9.41 1.78
N LEU A 55 -0.65 -9.24 2.01
CA LEU A 55 -1.24 -9.21 3.34
C LEU A 55 -2.59 -9.89 3.30
N ALA A 56 -2.86 -10.79 4.23
CA ALA A 56 -4.16 -11.39 4.45
C ALA A 56 -4.60 -11.18 5.91
N LEU A 57 -5.81 -10.69 6.09
CA LEU A 57 -6.39 -10.40 7.41
C LEU A 57 -7.70 -11.16 7.57
N LEU A 58 -7.93 -11.68 8.76
CA LEU A 58 -9.22 -12.27 9.14
C LEU A 58 -10.12 -11.16 9.67
N MET A 59 -11.30 -11.00 9.06
CA MET A 59 -12.30 -10.04 9.50
C MET A 59 -13.25 -10.68 10.52
N PRO A 60 -13.92 -9.89 11.37
CA PRO A 60 -14.90 -10.40 12.32
C PRO A 60 -16.10 -11.13 11.69
N SER A 61 -16.34 -10.93 10.38
CA SER A 61 -17.35 -11.70 9.62
C SER A 61 -16.93 -13.15 9.34
N GLY A 62 -15.66 -13.50 9.56
CA GLY A 62 -15.06 -14.76 9.15
C GLY A 62 -14.41 -14.72 7.75
N ASP A 63 -14.58 -13.62 7.02
CA ASP A 63 -13.97 -13.45 5.70
C ASP A 63 -12.48 -13.11 5.79
N THR A 64 -11.68 -13.68 4.90
CA THR A 64 -10.26 -13.31 4.76
C THR A 64 -10.10 -12.25 3.68
N TYR A 65 -9.64 -11.06 4.05
CA TYR A 65 -9.38 -9.97 3.12
C TYR A 65 -7.92 -10.03 2.69
N VAL A 66 -7.65 -9.98 1.39
CA VAL A 66 -6.31 -10.17 0.82
C VAL A 66 -5.91 -8.98 -0.03
N TRP A 67 -4.68 -8.53 0.15
CA TRP A 67 -4.00 -7.55 -0.70
C TRP A 67 -2.73 -8.17 -1.29
N ALA A 68 -2.46 -7.85 -2.55
CA ALA A 68 -1.23 -8.24 -3.21
C ALA A 68 -0.81 -7.18 -4.22
N ARG A 69 0.47 -6.82 -4.22
CA ARG A 69 1.03 -5.99 -5.30
C ARG A 69 1.63 -6.87 -6.39
N ASN A 70 1.20 -6.66 -7.63
CA ASN A 70 1.79 -7.27 -8.80
C ASN A 70 2.99 -6.42 -9.27
N SER A 71 4.20 -6.99 -9.19
CA SER A 71 5.44 -6.31 -9.59
C SER A 71 5.57 -6.08 -11.09
N GLY A 72 4.90 -6.88 -11.92
CA GLY A 72 4.94 -6.73 -13.38
C GLY A 72 4.06 -5.59 -13.89
N THR A 73 2.96 -5.28 -13.20
CA THR A 73 1.99 -4.25 -13.64
C THR A 73 1.94 -3.02 -12.74
N ASN A 74 2.66 -2.99 -11.60
CA ASN A 74 2.58 -1.93 -10.59
C ASN A 74 1.16 -1.71 -10.05
N GLN A 75 0.36 -2.77 -10.04
CA GLN A 75 -1.01 -2.74 -9.55
C GLN A 75 -1.08 -3.35 -8.15
N VAL A 76 -1.90 -2.76 -7.29
CA VAL A 76 -2.33 -3.37 -6.03
C VAL A 76 -3.71 -3.95 -6.25
N LEU A 77 -3.82 -5.24 -6.00
CA LEU A 77 -5.07 -5.98 -6.05
C LEU A 77 -5.62 -6.17 -4.63
N PHE A 78 -6.93 -6.26 -4.53
CA PHE A 78 -7.68 -6.49 -3.30
C PHE A 78 -8.81 -7.49 -3.58
N GLY A 79 -9.20 -8.27 -2.57
CA GLY A 79 -10.41 -9.07 -2.64
C GLY A 79 -10.61 -9.93 -1.40
N VAL A 80 -11.68 -10.73 -1.42
CA VAL A 80 -12.03 -11.67 -0.35
C VAL A 80 -11.59 -13.08 -0.76
N GLY A 81 -10.82 -13.75 0.09
CA GLY A 81 -10.18 -15.04 -0.18
C GLY A 81 -8.98 -14.95 -1.14
N SER A 82 -9.03 -14.07 -2.13
CA SER A 82 -7.94 -13.80 -3.07
C SER A 82 -7.95 -12.35 -3.54
N ALA A 83 -6.78 -11.83 -3.95
CA ALA A 83 -6.63 -10.47 -4.44
C ALA A 83 -6.84 -10.42 -5.96
N THR A 84 -8.09 -10.23 -6.40
CA THR A 84 -8.48 -10.24 -7.83
C THR A 84 -8.84 -8.86 -8.37
N ASP A 85 -9.37 -7.98 -7.52
CA ASP A 85 -9.93 -6.71 -7.96
C ASP A 85 -8.89 -5.60 -7.88
N LEU A 86 -8.85 -4.74 -8.90
CA LEU A 86 -7.93 -3.63 -8.93
C LEU A 86 -8.27 -2.61 -7.84
N LEU A 87 -7.33 -2.39 -6.91
CA LEU A 87 -7.45 -1.35 -5.88
C LEU A 87 -6.77 -0.05 -6.31
N ALA A 88 -5.57 -0.15 -6.88
CA ALA A 88 -4.81 1.01 -7.34
C ALA A 88 -3.73 0.62 -8.34
N GLU A 89 -3.30 1.63 -9.10
CA GLU A 89 -2.22 1.52 -10.07
C GLU A 89 -1.05 2.44 -9.71
N ASN A 90 0.08 2.22 -10.38
CA ASN A 90 1.32 2.99 -10.24
C ASN A 90 1.96 2.91 -8.85
N ILE A 91 1.79 1.78 -8.16
CA ILE A 91 2.46 1.50 -6.89
C ILE A 91 3.72 0.68 -7.18
N SER A 92 4.88 1.33 -7.06
CA SER A 92 6.19 0.74 -7.39
C SER A 92 6.71 -0.19 -6.29
N GLU A 93 6.36 0.07 -5.03
CA GLU A 93 6.63 -0.84 -3.92
C GLU A 93 5.45 -0.84 -2.94
N LEU A 94 5.11 -2.02 -2.43
CA LEU A 94 4.20 -2.19 -1.30
C LEU A 94 4.88 -3.16 -0.34
N SER A 95 5.15 -2.73 0.89
CA SER A 95 5.80 -3.56 1.91
C SER A 95 5.08 -3.45 3.25
N PHE A 96 5.25 -4.51 4.04
CA PHE A 96 4.61 -4.67 5.33
C PHE A 96 5.67 -5.05 6.36
N GLU A 97 5.74 -4.29 7.44
CA GLU A 97 6.59 -4.59 8.58
C GLU A 97 5.69 -4.77 9.80
N CYS A 98 5.83 -5.90 10.48
CA CYS A 98 4.93 -6.30 11.56
C CYS A 98 5.65 -6.24 12.90
N PHE A 99 4.91 -5.84 13.93
CA PHE A 99 5.42 -5.62 15.28
C PHE A 99 4.54 -6.30 16.31
N GLY A 100 5.18 -6.72 17.41
CA GLY A 100 4.50 -7.27 18.58
C GLY A 100 3.65 -6.25 19.33
N ALA A 101 3.12 -6.66 20.49
CA ALA A 101 2.29 -5.82 21.35
C ALA A 101 3.00 -4.56 21.88
N ASP A 102 4.33 -4.57 21.95
CA ASP A 102 5.14 -3.41 22.33
C ASP A 102 5.18 -2.32 21.24
N GLY A 103 4.76 -2.64 20.01
CA GLY A 103 4.76 -1.75 18.86
C GLY A 103 6.16 -1.40 18.33
N THR A 104 7.21 -2.06 18.84
CA THR A 104 8.61 -1.75 18.51
C THR A 104 9.44 -2.97 18.13
N THR A 105 9.15 -4.14 18.70
CA THR A 105 9.86 -5.37 18.36
C THR A 105 9.24 -5.97 17.11
N ALA A 106 10.03 -6.05 16.03
CA ALA A 106 9.57 -6.68 14.80
C ALA A 106 9.30 -8.17 15.03
N THR A 107 8.18 -8.67 14.50
CA THR A 107 7.82 -10.08 14.57
C THR A 107 7.33 -10.58 13.22
N THR A 108 7.60 -11.85 12.94
CA THR A 108 7.05 -12.59 11.80
C THR A 108 6.04 -13.65 12.24
N VAL A 109 5.85 -13.82 13.55
CA VAL A 109 4.90 -14.77 14.13
C VAL A 109 3.52 -14.16 14.06
N VAL A 110 2.67 -14.73 13.20
CA VAL A 110 1.34 -14.18 12.83
C VAL A 110 0.47 -13.89 14.06
N ASP A 111 0.46 -14.78 15.04
CA ASP A 111 -0.36 -14.66 16.25
C ASP A 111 0.12 -13.56 17.22
N GLU A 112 1.37 -13.10 17.09
CA GLU A 112 1.94 -12.05 17.92
C GLU A 112 1.82 -10.66 17.30
N ILE A 113 1.41 -10.55 16.03
CA ILE A 113 1.32 -9.28 15.32
C ILE A 113 0.19 -8.44 15.91
N GLN A 114 0.53 -7.26 16.42
CA GLN A 114 -0.42 -6.28 16.95
C GLN A 114 -0.38 -4.94 16.20
N LEU A 115 0.74 -4.63 15.55
CA LEU A 115 0.88 -3.45 14.71
C LEU A 115 1.49 -3.83 13.36
N ILE A 116 0.91 -3.30 12.29
CA ILE A 116 1.42 -3.42 10.93
C ILE A 116 1.77 -2.02 10.42
N ARG A 117 3.02 -1.84 10.02
CA ARG A 117 3.47 -0.68 9.25
C ARG A 117 3.34 -1.01 7.77
N CYS A 118 2.43 -0.31 7.11
CA CYS A 118 2.23 -0.38 5.67
C CYS A 118 3.03 0.74 5.01
N THR A 119 3.85 0.40 4.02
CA THR A 119 4.59 1.38 3.22
C THR A 119 4.26 1.18 1.75
N ALA A 120 3.80 2.24 1.09
CA ALA A 120 3.61 2.29 -0.36
C ALA A 120 4.56 3.31 -0.97
N LYS A 121 5.24 2.93 -2.05
CA LYS A 121 6.09 3.81 -2.84
C LYS A 121 5.49 4.02 -4.21
N VAL A 122 5.61 5.24 -4.69
CA VAL A 122 5.11 5.68 -5.99
C VAL A 122 6.21 6.42 -6.71
N ASP A 123 6.43 6.08 -7.99
CA ASP A 123 7.42 6.74 -8.84
C ASP A 123 6.79 7.91 -9.59
N LEU A 124 7.48 9.06 -9.57
CA LEU A 124 7.04 10.33 -10.11
C LEU A 124 7.93 10.71 -11.31
N PRO A 125 7.63 10.24 -12.52
CA PRO A 125 8.47 10.43 -13.70
C PRO A 125 8.61 11.90 -14.12
N GLY A 126 7.70 12.78 -13.70
CA GLY A 126 7.85 14.24 -13.87
C GLY A 126 9.03 14.82 -13.09
N ASN A 127 9.54 14.10 -12.10
CA ASN A 127 10.78 14.39 -11.38
C ASN A 127 11.85 13.37 -11.75
N ALA A 128 13.00 13.81 -12.28
CA ALA A 128 14.05 12.95 -12.82
C ALA A 128 14.58 11.84 -11.87
N VAL A 129 14.35 11.96 -10.56
CA VAL A 129 14.66 10.95 -9.53
C VAL A 129 13.56 10.90 -8.45
N GLY A 130 12.35 11.39 -8.77
CA GLY A 130 11.29 11.55 -7.78
C GLY A 130 10.61 10.23 -7.48
N SER A 131 10.72 9.74 -6.25
CA SER A 131 9.75 8.79 -5.70
C SER A 131 9.19 9.36 -4.41
N ARG A 132 7.95 8.98 -4.09
CA ARG A 132 7.32 9.35 -2.84
C ARG A 132 6.93 8.11 -2.07
N THR A 133 7.42 8.03 -0.84
CA THR A 133 7.09 6.97 0.10
C THR A 133 6.02 7.46 1.05
N ILE A 134 4.97 6.65 1.22
CA ILE A 134 3.84 6.92 2.10
C ILE A 134 3.78 5.76 3.08
N THR A 135 3.87 6.07 4.37
CA THR A 135 3.88 5.08 5.44
C THR A 135 2.76 5.35 6.43
N CYS A 136 2.10 4.31 6.90
CA CYS A 136 1.15 4.39 8.00
C CYS A 136 1.17 3.12 8.84
N ASN A 137 0.81 3.27 10.12
CA ASN A 137 0.69 2.16 11.06
C ASN A 137 -0.78 1.86 11.34
N GLY A 138 -1.15 0.59 11.25
CA GLY A 138 -2.44 0.07 11.66
C GLY A 138 -2.27 -0.86 12.86
N TRP A 139 -2.96 -0.55 13.96
CA TRP A 139 -3.11 -1.46 15.09
C TRP A 139 -4.27 -2.42 14.82
N ILE A 140 -4.05 -3.70 15.13
CA ILE A 140 -5.09 -4.72 15.14
C ILE A 140 -5.78 -4.64 16.50
N ARG A 141 -7.11 -4.86 16.53
CA ARG A 141 -7.81 -4.96 17.81
C ARG A 141 -7.44 -6.29 18.45
N SER A 142 -6.58 -6.26 19.46
CA SER A 142 -6.45 -7.39 20.38
C SER A 142 -7.74 -7.53 21.20
N TRP A 143 -8.17 -8.76 21.41
CA TRP A 143 -9.25 -9.14 22.31
C TRP A 143 -8.64 -9.75 23.57
#